data_AF-A0A9W8DPM2-F1
#
_entry.id   AF-A0A9W8DPM2-F1
#
_cell.length_a   1.000
_cell.length_b   1.000
_cell.length_c   1.000
_cell.angle_alpha   90.00
_cell.angle_beta   90.00
_cell.angle_gamma   90.00
#
_symmetry.space_group_name_H-M   'P 1'
#
loop_
_entity.id
_entity.type
_entity.pdbx_description
1 polymer ?
#
loop_
_entity_poly.entity_id
_entity_poly.type
_entity_poly.pdbx_seq_one_letter_code
_entity_poly.pdbx_strand_id
1 'polypeptide(L)'
;MLGIKQTKELIAGVLRSQITHRCYSIETGKSLSSTPSSLYSGAAVVFDIDGVLIRGKNAIPQAVKALRILDGENKLNKKIPFVTLTNGGGVTEAEKAAAVSKIIDYPDGLDKDDLPVDPNDGSMSDFNKEKIHAVMVFHDPRDYGRDLQIIYDVLKSKDGVIGNGYENSGKQSVPLYFSNSDLIWSTDFVSPRFGQGAFRACLETLWDKTNGDGGNKLERILYGKPFKVQYEYTENCINSIFNDNGNGRNVYAIGDNPLSDIDGAHNYGWKSVLVRTGVYSDQTKHKYLNSNPTAIVDDVEQAVQWIVDQEVSRVD
;
A
#
# COMPACT_ATOMS: atom_id res chain seq x y z
N MET A 1 5.22 37.11 8.23
CA MET A 1 5.65 37.11 6.81
C MET A 1 6.75 36.08 6.49
N LEU A 2 7.56 35.61 7.46
CA LEU A 2 8.54 34.52 7.24
C LEU A 2 7.90 33.15 6.94
N GLY A 3 6.79 32.79 7.61
CA GLY A 3 6.16 31.47 7.46
C GLY A 3 5.59 31.20 6.07
N ILE A 4 4.95 32.20 5.45
CA ILE A 4 4.36 32.06 4.11
C ILE A 4 5.43 31.73 3.05
N LYS A 5 6.63 32.31 3.12
CA LYS A 5 7.70 32.06 2.16
C LYS A 5 8.29 30.65 2.31
N GLN A 6 8.47 30.17 3.55
CA GLN A 6 8.93 28.80 3.83
C GLN A 6 7.91 27.73 3.43
N THR A 7 6.61 27.95 3.71
CA THR A 7 5.52 27.06 3.27
C THR A 7 5.50 26.91 1.73
N LYS A 8 5.78 27.99 1.00
CA LYS A 8 5.73 28.05 -0.48
C LYS A 8 6.90 27.36 -1.18
N GLU A 9 8.12 27.59 -0.70
CA GLU A 9 9.32 26.89 -1.22
C GLU A 9 9.22 25.38 -1.02
N LEU A 10 8.48 24.95 0.01
CA LEU A 10 8.34 23.55 0.36
C LEU A 10 7.27 22.79 -0.42
N ILE A 11 6.12 23.42 -0.71
CA ILE A 11 5.07 22.83 -1.57
C ILE A 11 5.62 22.52 -2.96
N ALA A 12 6.42 23.45 -3.52
CA ALA A 12 7.14 23.20 -4.75
C ALA A 12 8.11 22.01 -4.61
N GLY A 13 8.70 21.78 -3.43
CA GLY A 13 9.53 20.62 -3.12
C GLY A 13 8.78 19.29 -3.04
N VAL A 14 7.58 19.27 -2.46
CA VAL A 14 6.76 18.07 -2.27
C VAL A 14 6.08 17.62 -3.57
N LEU A 15 5.65 18.56 -4.43
CA LEU A 15 5.05 18.28 -5.74
C LEU A 15 6.08 17.81 -6.80
N ARG A 16 7.39 17.96 -6.52
CA ARG A 16 8.48 17.49 -7.38
C ARG A 16 8.73 15.98 -7.31
N SER A 17 8.04 15.27 -6.42
CA SER A 17 8.16 13.82 -6.32
C SER A 17 6.81 13.15 -6.52
N GLN A 18 6.78 12.24 -7.49
CA GLN A 18 5.78 11.18 -7.71
C GLN A 18 4.62 11.54 -8.64
N ILE A 19 4.60 10.88 -9.80
CA ILE A 19 3.46 10.17 -10.42
C ILE A 19 4.07 9.24 -11.48
N THR A 20 3.80 7.93 -11.39
CA THR A 20 3.45 7.07 -12.54
C THR A 20 2.97 5.71 -12.04
N HIS A 21 1.75 5.33 -12.42
CA HIS A 21 1.17 4.01 -12.24
C HIS A 21 1.64 3.05 -13.35
N ARG A 22 1.94 1.79 -13.00
CA ARG A 22 1.73 0.60 -13.85
C ARG A 22 1.78 -0.68 -13.00
N CYS A 23 0.78 -1.56 -13.16
CA CYS A 23 0.84 -2.93 -12.63
C CYS A 23 1.88 -3.69 -13.45
N TYR A 24 2.97 -4.11 -12.81
CA TYR A 24 3.94 -5.01 -13.40
C TYR A 24 3.76 -6.41 -12.80
N SER A 25 3.38 -7.34 -13.66
CA SER A 25 3.43 -8.77 -13.39
C SER A 25 4.90 -9.19 -13.31
N ILE A 26 5.29 -9.86 -12.22
CA ILE A 26 6.61 -10.46 -12.07
C ILE A 26 6.62 -11.75 -12.90
N GLU A 27 6.75 -11.61 -14.21
CA GLU A 27 7.24 -12.66 -15.11
C GLU A 27 7.83 -11.94 -16.34
N THR A 28 9.14 -11.73 -16.31
CA THR A 28 10.06 -11.48 -17.45
C THR A 28 9.53 -10.62 -18.58
N GLY A 29 10.10 -9.42 -18.79
CA GLY A 29 9.83 -8.46 -19.89
C GLY A 29 9.85 -8.99 -21.34
N LYS A 30 9.01 -9.97 -21.65
CA LYS A 30 8.69 -10.54 -22.95
C LYS A 30 7.17 -10.57 -23.03
N SER A 31 6.61 -10.28 -24.21
CA SER A 31 5.18 -10.50 -24.46
C SER A 31 4.81 -11.90 -24.00
N LEU A 32 3.71 -12.04 -23.23
CA LEU A 32 3.11 -13.29 -22.74
C LEU A 32 3.29 -14.44 -23.74
N SER A 33 4.42 -15.15 -23.67
CA SER A 33 4.57 -16.45 -24.31
C SER A 33 3.99 -17.43 -23.31
N SER A 34 2.70 -17.68 -23.49
CA SER A 34 1.84 -18.65 -22.82
C SER A 34 2.58 -19.71 -21.99
N THR A 35 2.82 -19.45 -20.70
CA THR A 35 3.02 -20.53 -19.74
C THR A 35 1.76 -21.40 -19.81
N PRO A 36 1.85 -22.70 -20.16
CA PRO A 36 0.66 -23.51 -20.35
C PRO A 36 -0.14 -23.59 -19.04
N SER A 37 -1.44 -23.34 -19.11
CA SER A 37 -2.35 -23.27 -17.94
C SER A 37 -2.30 -24.51 -17.04
N SER A 38 -1.85 -25.65 -17.58
CA SER A 38 -1.62 -26.89 -16.84
C SER A 38 -0.55 -26.78 -15.74
N LEU A 39 0.36 -25.82 -15.83
CA LEU A 39 1.43 -25.60 -14.85
C LEU A 39 0.97 -24.84 -13.60
N TYR A 40 -0.15 -24.12 -13.67
CA TYR A 40 -0.67 -23.36 -12.55
C TYR A 40 -1.68 -24.16 -11.73
N SER A 41 -1.72 -23.88 -10.43
CA SER A 41 -2.85 -24.25 -9.57
C SER A 41 -4.07 -23.38 -9.90
N GLY A 42 -5.26 -23.76 -9.41
CA GLY A 42 -6.47 -22.93 -9.48
C GLY A 42 -6.52 -21.83 -8.41
N ALA A 43 -5.38 -21.42 -7.88
CA ALA A 43 -5.27 -20.47 -6.77
C ALA A 43 -4.20 -19.41 -6.99
N ALA A 44 -4.33 -18.28 -6.28
CA ALA A 44 -3.36 -17.19 -6.29
C ALA A 44 -3.06 -16.72 -4.86
N VAL A 45 -1.86 -16.18 -4.67
CA VAL A 45 -1.41 -15.60 -3.39
C VAL A 45 -1.21 -14.09 -3.52
N VAL A 46 -1.62 -13.35 -2.50
CA VAL A 46 -1.37 -11.92 -2.39
C VAL A 46 -0.57 -11.67 -1.12
N PHE A 47 0.63 -11.14 -1.25
CA PHE A 47 1.49 -10.82 -0.11
C PHE A 47 1.39 -9.34 0.26
N ASP A 48 1.20 -9.04 1.54
CA ASP A 48 1.79 -7.82 2.08
C ASP A 48 3.34 -7.93 2.07
N ILE A 49 4.04 -6.79 2.17
CA ILE A 49 5.50 -6.73 2.11
C ILE A 49 6.10 -6.58 3.51
N ASP A 50 5.71 -5.54 4.25
CA ASP A 50 6.37 -5.08 5.46
C ASP A 50 5.83 -5.82 6.69
N GLY A 51 6.61 -6.76 7.22
CA GLY A 51 6.19 -7.70 8.27
C GLY A 51 5.87 -9.10 7.75
N VAL A 52 5.81 -9.28 6.42
CA VAL A 52 5.56 -10.58 5.77
C VAL A 52 6.76 -11.09 4.98
N LEU A 53 7.29 -10.30 4.03
CA LEU A 53 8.46 -10.66 3.22
C LEU A 53 9.74 -10.01 3.74
N ILE A 54 9.64 -8.78 4.23
CA ILE A 54 10.77 -8.00 4.74
C ILE A 54 10.40 -7.34 6.07
N ARG A 55 11.41 -6.91 6.81
CA ARG A 55 11.28 -6.05 7.99
C ARG A 55 12.32 -4.94 7.92
N GLY A 56 11.88 -3.75 7.51
CA GLY A 56 12.79 -2.64 7.22
C GLY A 56 13.69 -2.97 6.03
N LYS A 57 15.00 -3.12 6.27
CA LYS A 57 15.99 -3.45 5.23
C LYS A 57 16.39 -4.93 5.18
N ASN A 58 15.78 -5.75 6.03
CA ASN A 58 16.16 -7.16 6.19
C ASN A 58 15.06 -8.06 5.62
N ALA A 59 15.43 -9.13 4.94
CA ALA A 59 14.49 -10.18 4.56
C ALA A 59 13.96 -10.88 5.82
N ILE A 60 12.69 -11.27 5.80
CA ILE A 60 12.20 -12.29 6.71
C ILE A 60 12.81 -13.63 6.25
N PRO A 61 13.53 -14.38 7.11
CA PRO A 61 14.32 -15.54 6.69
C PRO A 61 13.53 -16.58 5.88
N GLN A 62 12.25 -16.73 6.19
CA GLN A 62 11.32 -17.68 5.59
C GLN A 62 10.80 -17.25 4.20
N ALA A 63 10.97 -15.99 3.80
CA ALA A 63 10.40 -15.45 2.57
C ALA A 63 10.89 -16.18 1.31
N VAL A 64 12.19 -16.46 1.21
CA VAL A 64 12.77 -17.15 0.04
C VAL A 64 12.20 -18.55 -0.11
N LYS A 65 12.07 -19.28 1.00
CA LYS A 65 11.52 -20.62 1.00
C LYS A 65 10.04 -20.61 0.63
N ALA A 66 9.27 -19.66 1.15
CA ALA A 66 7.88 -19.46 0.75
C ALA A 66 7.73 -19.25 -0.76
N LEU A 67 8.56 -18.41 -1.38
CA LEU A 67 8.53 -18.17 -2.83
C LEU A 67 8.92 -19.41 -3.65
N ARG A 68 9.90 -20.21 -3.20
CA ARG A 68 10.26 -21.48 -3.85
C ARG A 68 9.12 -22.49 -3.80
N ILE A 69 8.42 -22.56 -2.67
CA ILE A 69 7.22 -23.41 -2.54
C ILE A 69 6.17 -22.95 -3.56
N LEU A 70 5.91 -21.65 -3.71
CA LEU A 70 4.98 -21.15 -4.73
C LEU A 70 5.44 -21.41 -6.18
N ASP A 71 6.75 -21.46 -6.44
CA ASP A 71 7.32 -21.73 -7.76
C ASP A 71 7.32 -23.23 -8.15
N GLY A 72 6.70 -24.09 -7.33
CA GLY A 72 6.47 -25.49 -7.64
C GLY A 72 7.23 -26.49 -6.79
N GLU A 73 8.07 -26.04 -5.84
CA GLU A 73 8.64 -26.90 -4.78
C GLU A 73 7.57 -27.25 -3.73
N ASN A 74 6.44 -27.78 -4.17
CA ASN A 74 5.27 -28.05 -3.35
C ASN A 74 4.58 -29.36 -3.74
N LYS A 75 3.68 -29.84 -2.90
CA LYS A 75 2.97 -31.12 -3.05
C LYS A 75 2.10 -31.21 -4.31
N LEU A 76 1.73 -30.08 -4.92
CA LEU A 76 0.95 -30.04 -6.15
C LEU A 76 1.84 -30.21 -7.39
N ASN A 77 3.17 -30.06 -7.26
CA ASN A 77 4.10 -29.91 -8.39
C ASN A 77 3.61 -28.87 -9.42
N LYS A 78 2.98 -27.79 -8.92
CA LYS A 78 2.38 -26.72 -9.72
C LYS A 78 2.80 -25.37 -9.19
N LYS A 79 2.91 -24.39 -10.07
CA LYS A 79 3.11 -23.00 -9.69
C LYS A 79 1.83 -22.42 -9.11
N ILE A 80 1.95 -21.61 -8.07
CA ILE A 80 0.87 -20.80 -7.52
C ILE A 80 1.27 -19.34 -7.74
N PRO A 81 0.64 -18.63 -8.69
CA PRO A 81 0.95 -17.24 -8.96
C PRO A 81 0.78 -16.36 -7.74
N PHE A 82 1.65 -15.37 -7.60
CA PHE A 82 1.53 -14.39 -6.55
C PHE A 82 1.71 -12.96 -7.05
N VAL A 83 1.11 -12.03 -6.32
CA VAL A 83 1.30 -10.59 -6.46
C VAL A 83 1.52 -9.97 -5.09
N THR A 84 2.04 -8.74 -5.05
CA THR A 84 2.19 -7.99 -3.80
C THR A 84 1.14 -6.89 -3.72
N LEU A 85 0.59 -6.67 -2.53
CA LEU A 85 -0.33 -5.58 -2.20
C LEU A 85 0.14 -4.92 -0.91
N THR A 86 0.81 -3.78 -1.04
CA THR A 86 1.37 -3.02 0.08
C THR A 86 0.75 -1.63 0.18
N ASN A 87 0.62 -1.14 1.40
CA ASN A 87 0.32 0.27 1.70
C ASN A 87 1.59 1.13 1.77
N GLY A 88 2.78 0.50 1.75
CA GLY A 88 4.06 1.20 1.71
C GLY A 88 4.30 1.81 0.33
N GLY A 89 4.67 3.10 0.30
CA GLY A 89 4.95 3.86 -0.92
C GLY A 89 6.26 4.65 -0.84
N GLY A 90 6.42 5.66 -1.70
CA GLY A 90 7.58 6.54 -1.70
C GLY A 90 8.49 6.40 -2.93
N VAL A 91 8.35 5.29 -3.67
CA VAL A 91 9.06 4.94 -4.90
C VAL A 91 8.08 4.30 -5.87
N THR A 92 8.48 4.11 -7.13
CA THR A 92 7.65 3.40 -8.12
C THR A 92 7.53 1.91 -7.78
N GLU A 93 6.51 1.25 -8.33
CA GLU A 93 6.30 -0.19 -8.14
C GLU A 93 7.47 -1.01 -8.67
N ALA A 94 8.06 -0.61 -9.81
CA ALA A 94 9.24 -1.26 -10.38
C ALA A 94 10.46 -1.12 -9.46
N GLU A 95 10.72 0.07 -8.93
CA GLU A 95 11.80 0.29 -7.96
C GLU A 95 11.59 -0.51 -6.66
N LYS A 96 10.36 -0.56 -6.15
CA LYS A 96 10.02 -1.33 -4.95
C LYS A 96 10.20 -2.84 -5.20
N ALA A 97 9.73 -3.35 -6.33
CA ALA A 97 9.89 -4.75 -6.71
C ALA A 97 11.37 -5.13 -6.80
N ALA A 98 12.19 -4.33 -7.51
CA ALA A 98 13.65 -4.54 -7.58
C ALA A 98 14.30 -4.53 -6.20
N ALA A 99 13.94 -3.58 -5.34
CA ALA A 99 14.48 -3.46 -4.00
C ALA A 99 14.14 -4.67 -3.13
N VAL A 100 12.88 -5.13 -3.16
CA VAL A 100 12.43 -6.30 -2.40
C VAL A 100 13.11 -7.56 -2.91
N SER A 101 13.12 -7.80 -4.21
CA SER A 101 13.81 -8.92 -4.86
C SER A 101 15.28 -9.00 -4.45
N LYS A 102 15.99 -7.87 -4.43
CA LYS A 102 17.38 -7.79 -3.96
C LYS A 102 17.51 -8.12 -2.47
N ILE A 103 16.60 -7.65 -1.63
CA ILE A 103 16.63 -7.91 -0.18
C ILE A 103 16.45 -9.40 0.11
N ILE A 104 15.52 -10.05 -0.61
CA ILE A 104 15.20 -11.47 -0.42
C ILE A 104 16.06 -12.39 -1.29
N ASP A 105 17.06 -11.88 -2.01
CA ASP A 105 17.92 -12.65 -2.93
C ASP A 105 17.12 -13.54 -3.91
N TYR A 106 16.06 -12.97 -4.49
CA TYR A 106 15.21 -13.61 -5.48
C TYR A 106 15.30 -12.83 -6.81
N PRO A 107 15.41 -13.49 -7.97
CA PRO A 107 15.60 -12.80 -9.25
C PRO A 107 14.51 -11.74 -9.49
N ASP A 108 14.91 -10.49 -9.69
CA ASP A 108 14.01 -9.46 -10.22
C ASP A 108 13.90 -9.65 -11.73
N GLY A 109 12.76 -10.13 -12.22
CA GLY A 109 12.48 -10.26 -13.65
C GLY A 109 12.31 -8.93 -14.40
N LEU A 110 12.87 -7.84 -13.88
CA LEU A 110 12.71 -6.47 -14.37
C LEU A 110 13.74 -6.17 -15.45
N ASP A 111 13.26 -5.67 -16.58
CA ASP A 111 14.12 -5.06 -17.59
C ASP A 111 14.48 -3.63 -17.14
N LYS A 112 15.76 -3.27 -17.19
CA LYS A 112 16.28 -2.02 -16.59
C LYS A 112 15.94 -0.74 -17.36
N ASP A 113 15.25 -0.88 -18.49
CA ASP A 113 15.03 0.20 -19.46
C ASP A 113 13.70 0.97 -19.27
N ASP A 114 12.86 0.57 -18.30
CA ASP A 114 11.53 1.17 -18.05
C ASP A 114 11.45 2.11 -16.83
N LEU A 115 12.59 2.62 -16.34
CA LEU A 115 12.59 3.64 -15.28
C LEU A 115 11.98 4.96 -15.81
N PRO A 116 10.98 5.54 -15.14
CA PRO A 116 10.42 6.82 -15.58
C PRO A 116 11.50 7.90 -15.58
N VAL A 117 11.66 8.54 -16.73
CA VAL A 117 12.50 9.72 -16.88
C VAL A 117 11.74 10.89 -16.27
N ASP A 118 12.36 11.56 -15.30
CA ASP A 118 11.89 12.80 -14.69
C ASP A 118 11.47 13.81 -15.78
N PRO A 119 10.18 14.18 -15.89
CA PRO A 119 9.76 15.19 -16.85
C PRO A 119 10.22 16.56 -16.35
N ASN A 120 11.46 16.91 -16.71
CA ASN A 120 11.91 18.30 -16.66
C ASN A 120 11.30 19.07 -17.83
N ASP A 121 10.28 19.89 -17.57
CA ASP A 121 10.00 21.07 -18.37
C ASP A 121 10.01 22.34 -17.51
N GLY A 122 11.02 23.17 -17.75
CA GLY A 122 11.24 24.40 -17.01
C GLY A 122 10.21 25.47 -17.38
N SER A 123 9.42 25.89 -16.39
CA SER A 123 9.18 27.31 -16.10
C SER A 123 8.63 27.44 -14.67
N MET A 124 9.26 28.24 -13.82
CA MET A 124 8.81 28.46 -12.44
C MET A 124 7.60 29.40 -12.48
N SER A 125 6.40 28.85 -12.41
CA SER A 125 5.18 29.64 -12.23
C SER A 125 5.15 30.28 -10.84
N ASP A 126 4.49 31.44 -10.74
CA ASP A 126 4.31 32.13 -9.46
C ASP A 126 3.26 31.38 -8.63
N PHE A 127 3.70 30.37 -7.87
CA PHE A 127 2.91 29.54 -6.95
C PHE A 127 1.99 30.35 -6.02
N ASN A 128 2.23 31.65 -5.83
CA ASN A 128 1.38 32.55 -5.06
C ASN A 128 -0.01 32.78 -5.65
N LYS A 129 -0.21 32.45 -6.93
CA LYS A 129 -1.46 32.68 -7.67
C LYS A 129 -2.06 31.40 -8.22
N GLU A 130 -1.37 30.28 -8.04
CA GLU A 130 -1.83 29.01 -8.54
C GLU A 130 -2.89 28.42 -7.63
N LYS A 131 -3.96 27.97 -8.27
CA LYS A 131 -5.04 27.27 -7.61
C LYS A 131 -4.66 25.81 -7.43
N ILE A 132 -4.56 25.39 -6.18
CA ILE A 132 -4.46 23.97 -5.84
C ILE A 132 -5.88 23.39 -5.93
N HIS A 133 -6.02 22.28 -6.64
CA HIS A 133 -7.33 21.66 -6.89
C HIS A 133 -7.59 20.44 -6.02
N ALA A 134 -6.54 19.84 -5.45
CA ALA A 134 -6.63 18.68 -4.57
C ALA A 134 -5.35 18.56 -3.73
N VAL A 135 -5.46 17.89 -2.59
CA VAL A 135 -4.30 17.41 -1.82
C VAL A 135 -4.28 15.89 -1.87
N MET A 136 -3.16 15.32 -2.28
CA MET A 136 -2.96 13.88 -2.35
C MET A 136 -1.74 13.49 -1.50
N VAL A 137 -1.97 12.72 -0.44
CA VAL A 137 -0.92 12.25 0.47
C VAL A 137 -0.50 10.85 0.03
N PHE A 138 0.58 10.78 -0.76
CA PHE A 138 1.06 9.53 -1.37
C PHE A 138 1.87 8.63 -0.43
N HIS A 139 2.57 9.20 0.56
CA HIS A 139 3.37 8.46 1.53
C HIS A 139 3.48 9.23 2.85
N ASP A 140 3.98 8.56 3.89
CA ASP A 140 4.24 9.15 5.20
C ASP A 140 5.20 10.35 5.13
N PRO A 141 4.76 11.55 5.56
CA PRO A 141 5.62 12.73 5.53
C PRO A 141 6.73 12.64 6.59
N ARG A 142 7.90 13.19 6.29
CA ARG A 142 9.05 13.16 7.23
C ARG A 142 9.01 14.26 8.28
N ASP A 143 8.27 15.34 8.03
CA ASP A 143 8.16 16.48 8.95
C ASP A 143 6.67 16.77 9.20
N TYR A 144 6.11 16.11 10.21
CA TYR A 144 4.69 16.20 10.50
C TYR A 144 4.24 17.64 10.74
N GLY A 145 4.97 18.42 11.54
CA GLY A 145 4.55 19.78 11.88
C GLY A 145 4.42 20.67 10.65
N ARG A 146 5.43 20.59 9.78
CA ARG A 146 5.48 21.37 8.54
C ARG A 146 4.46 20.89 7.52
N ASP A 147 4.39 19.59 7.30
CA ASP A 147 3.56 19.00 6.24
C ASP A 147 2.07 19.08 6.64
N LEU A 148 1.74 18.97 7.94
CA LEU A 148 0.40 19.27 8.48
C LEU A 148 0.02 20.73 8.25
N GLN A 149 0.91 21.68 8.54
CA GLN A 149 0.64 23.11 8.37
C GLN A 149 0.35 23.45 6.90
N ILE A 150 1.15 22.91 5.98
CA ILE A 150 0.98 23.10 4.53
C ILE A 150 -0.37 22.58 4.07
N ILE A 151 -0.70 21.33 4.41
CA ILE A 151 -1.96 20.72 3.99
C ILE A 151 -3.14 21.49 4.60
N TYR A 152 -3.04 21.85 5.88
CA TYR A 152 -4.07 22.65 6.55
C TYR A 152 -4.28 24.00 5.85
N ASP A 153 -3.21 24.71 5.51
CA ASP A 153 -3.28 26.00 4.80
C ASP A 153 -3.99 25.86 3.44
N VAL A 154 -3.69 24.80 2.69
CA VAL A 154 -4.36 24.52 1.42
C VAL A 154 -5.85 24.25 1.62
N LEU A 155 -6.19 23.36 2.57
CA LEU A 155 -7.58 22.97 2.83
C LEU A 155 -8.44 24.14 3.32
N LYS A 156 -7.85 25.08 4.05
CA LYS A 156 -8.52 26.30 4.51
C LYS A 156 -8.48 27.44 3.50
N SER A 157 -7.58 27.42 2.52
CA SER A 157 -7.33 28.56 1.64
C SER A 157 -8.55 28.94 0.82
N LYS A 158 -8.75 30.25 0.62
CA LYS A 158 -9.77 30.75 -0.30
C LYS A 158 -9.47 30.30 -1.73
N ASP A 159 -10.44 29.64 -2.36
CA ASP A 159 -10.34 29.11 -3.73
C ASP A 159 -9.13 28.18 -3.99
N GLY A 160 -8.53 27.56 -2.97
CA GLY A 160 -7.35 26.72 -3.14
C GLY A 160 -6.03 27.49 -3.34
N VAL A 161 -6.02 28.82 -3.08
CA VAL A 161 -4.84 29.68 -3.28
C VAL A 161 -4.21 30.08 -1.95
N ILE A 162 -2.99 29.61 -1.69
CA ILE A 162 -2.32 29.84 -0.40
C ILE A 162 -1.93 31.31 -0.22
N GLY A 163 -2.28 31.86 0.94
CA GLY A 163 -2.04 33.26 1.27
C GLY A 163 -3.13 34.21 0.78
N ASN A 164 -4.19 33.70 0.14
CA ASN A 164 -5.38 34.46 -0.25
C ASN A 164 -6.43 34.55 0.89
N GLY A 165 -6.01 34.34 2.14
CA GLY A 165 -6.89 34.19 3.30
C GLY A 165 -7.52 32.80 3.41
N TYR A 166 -8.29 32.60 4.49
CA TYR A 166 -9.01 31.35 4.73
C TYR A 166 -10.50 31.49 4.48
N GLU A 167 -11.13 30.40 4.06
CA GLU A 167 -12.58 30.28 3.97
C GLU A 167 -13.23 30.32 5.35
N ASN A 168 -14.27 31.15 5.46
CA ASN A 168 -15.07 31.31 6.68
C ASN A 168 -16.25 30.32 6.75
N SER A 169 -16.47 29.54 5.70
CA SER A 169 -17.56 28.54 5.62
C SER A 169 -17.36 27.34 6.54
N GLY A 170 -16.14 27.16 7.07
CA GLY A 170 -15.76 25.98 7.85
C GLY A 170 -15.70 24.68 7.04
N LYS A 171 -15.90 24.74 5.72
CA LYS A 171 -15.72 23.62 4.79
C LYS A 171 -14.33 23.67 4.17
N GLN A 172 -13.75 22.51 3.88
CA GLN A 172 -12.49 22.47 3.12
C GLN A 172 -12.70 22.95 1.69
N SER A 173 -11.72 23.66 1.16
CA SER A 173 -11.76 24.28 -0.17
C SER A 173 -11.43 23.32 -1.30
N VAL A 174 -10.67 22.26 -0.98
CA VAL A 174 -10.21 21.26 -1.96
C VAL A 174 -10.38 19.85 -1.39
N PRO A 175 -10.62 18.84 -2.23
CA PRO A 175 -10.64 17.44 -1.82
C PRO A 175 -9.29 16.98 -1.29
N LEU A 176 -9.34 16.03 -0.35
CA LEU A 176 -8.19 15.44 0.33
C LEU A 176 -8.19 13.93 0.14
N TYR A 177 -7.06 13.40 -0.28
CA TYR A 177 -6.87 11.97 -0.55
C TYR A 177 -5.68 11.42 0.24
N PHE A 178 -5.84 10.23 0.81
CA PHE A 178 -4.76 9.47 1.45
C PHE A 178 -4.59 8.14 0.74
N SER A 179 -3.34 7.73 0.47
CA SER A 179 -3.01 6.46 -0.17
C SER A 179 -2.95 5.27 0.79
N ASN A 180 -2.85 5.53 2.10
CA ASN A 180 -2.65 4.54 3.13
C ASN A 180 -3.49 4.90 4.38
N SER A 181 -4.22 3.92 4.90
CA SER A 181 -5.07 4.09 6.07
C SER A 181 -4.49 3.53 7.38
N ASP A 182 -3.35 2.86 7.32
CA ASP A 182 -2.75 2.15 8.44
C ASP A 182 -2.29 3.11 9.54
N LEU A 183 -2.80 2.89 10.75
CA LEU A 183 -2.35 3.61 11.93
C LEU A 183 -0.93 3.20 12.32
N ILE A 184 -0.63 1.90 12.20
CA ILE A 184 0.64 1.30 12.58
C ILE A 184 1.13 0.33 11.51
N TRP A 185 2.46 0.19 11.39
CA TRP A 185 3.12 -0.73 10.47
C TRP A 185 4.44 -1.26 11.06
N SER A 186 4.97 -2.31 10.45
CA SER A 186 6.16 -3.04 10.90
C SER A 186 7.44 -2.48 10.27
N THR A 187 8.47 -2.27 11.10
CA THR A 187 9.82 -1.83 10.66
C THR A 187 10.89 -2.73 11.29
N ASP A 188 12.17 -2.45 11.05
CA ASP A 188 13.29 -3.12 11.73
C ASP A 188 13.33 -2.88 13.26
N PHE A 189 12.54 -1.95 13.77
CA PHE A 189 12.38 -1.74 15.22
C PHE A 189 11.47 -2.80 15.87
N VAL A 190 11.74 -3.10 17.15
CA VAL A 190 11.04 -4.16 17.93
C VAL A 190 9.55 -3.93 18.14
N SER A 191 9.07 -2.70 17.95
CA SER A 191 7.66 -2.34 18.17
C SER A 191 7.11 -1.66 16.92
N PRO A 192 5.83 -1.89 16.57
CA PRO A 192 5.18 -1.23 15.44
C PRO A 192 5.34 0.29 15.49
N ARG A 193 5.54 0.92 14.33
CA ARG A 193 5.69 2.37 14.18
C ARG A 193 4.39 2.98 13.67
N PHE A 194 4.19 4.26 13.91
CA PHE A 194 3.05 4.97 13.33
C PHE A 194 3.21 5.09 11.81
N GLY A 195 2.11 4.89 11.09
CA GLY A 195 2.02 5.08 9.64
C GLY A 195 1.15 6.28 9.27
N GLN A 196 0.70 6.31 8.02
CA GLN A 196 0.01 7.47 7.44
C GLN A 196 -1.33 7.75 8.14
N GLY A 197 -1.96 6.71 8.70
CA GLY A 197 -3.16 6.84 9.53
C GLY A 197 -2.94 7.71 10.78
N ALA A 198 -1.74 7.72 11.36
CA ALA A 198 -1.41 8.61 12.48
C ALA A 198 -1.25 10.06 12.02
N PHE A 199 -0.58 10.30 10.88
CA PHE A 199 -0.48 11.62 10.28
C PHE A 199 -1.88 12.19 9.97
N ARG A 200 -2.74 11.37 9.37
CA ARG A 200 -4.15 11.68 9.15
C ARG A 200 -4.88 12.05 10.45
N ALA A 201 -4.73 11.24 11.51
CA ALA A 201 -5.36 11.51 12.79
C ALA A 201 -4.92 12.85 13.41
N CYS A 202 -3.64 13.21 13.25
CA CYS A 202 -3.14 14.53 13.65
C CYS A 202 -3.82 15.65 12.86
N LEU A 203 -3.93 15.52 11.53
CA LEU A 203 -4.58 16.52 10.68
C LEU A 203 -6.06 16.70 11.03
N GLU A 204 -6.79 15.60 11.22
CA GLU A 204 -8.20 15.61 11.65
C GLU A 204 -8.38 16.29 13.00
N THR A 205 -7.50 15.98 13.96
CA THR A 205 -7.54 16.60 15.29
C THR A 205 -7.29 18.10 15.21
N LEU A 206 -6.31 18.53 14.41
CA LEU A 206 -6.04 19.96 14.19
C LEU A 206 -7.23 20.65 13.54
N TRP A 207 -7.84 20.02 12.52
CA TRP A 207 -9.03 20.54 11.85
C TRP A 207 -10.20 20.70 12.82
N ASP A 208 -10.49 19.67 13.61
CA ASP A 208 -11.59 19.69 14.58
C ASP A 208 -11.39 20.79 15.63
N LYS A 209 -10.18 20.90 16.20
CA LYS A 209 -9.87 21.90 17.22
C LYS A 209 -9.91 23.34 16.72
N THR A 210 -9.72 23.56 15.43
CA THR A 210 -9.64 24.90 14.82
C THR A 210 -10.93 25.33 14.13
N ASN A 211 -11.80 24.38 13.76
CA ASN A 211 -13.12 24.67 13.19
C ASN A 211 -14.27 24.59 14.21
N GLY A 212 -14.02 24.10 15.43
CA GLY A 212 -14.91 24.23 16.59
C GLY A 212 -16.16 23.33 16.57
N ASP A 213 -16.91 23.37 17.67
CA ASP A 213 -18.20 22.68 17.81
C ASP A 213 -19.25 23.33 16.89
N GLY A 214 -19.64 22.62 15.84
CA GLY A 214 -20.55 23.10 14.78
C GLY A 214 -19.88 23.34 13.42
N GLY A 215 -18.55 23.23 13.33
CA GLY A 215 -17.82 23.21 12.05
C GLY A 215 -17.98 21.89 11.29
N ASN A 216 -17.78 21.92 9.97
CA ASN A 216 -17.80 20.69 9.17
C ASN A 216 -16.58 19.81 9.50
N LYS A 217 -16.80 18.50 9.60
CA LYS A 217 -15.71 17.52 9.72
C LYS A 217 -14.85 17.55 8.46
N LEU A 218 -13.56 17.24 8.62
CA LEU A 218 -12.66 17.09 7.50
C LEU A 218 -13.09 15.89 6.64
N GLU A 219 -13.53 16.18 5.42
CA GLU A 219 -13.86 15.20 4.40
C GLU A 219 -12.58 14.71 3.72
N ARG A 220 -12.52 13.40 3.49
CA ARG A 220 -11.36 12.75 2.89
C ARG A 220 -11.76 11.47 2.19
N ILE A 221 -11.02 11.12 1.17
CA ILE A 221 -11.12 9.83 0.50
C ILE A 221 -9.90 9.02 0.87
N LEU A 222 -10.14 7.80 1.35
CA LEU A 222 -9.10 6.89 1.79
C LEU A 222 -8.92 5.79 0.74
N TYR A 223 -7.68 5.62 0.33
CA TYR A 223 -7.18 4.52 -0.49
C TYR A 223 -6.21 3.68 0.35
N GLY A 224 -5.72 2.61 -0.25
CA GLY A 224 -4.93 1.58 0.41
C GLY A 224 -5.82 0.48 0.99
N LYS A 225 -5.20 -0.58 1.51
CA LYS A 225 -5.91 -1.54 2.35
C LYS A 225 -6.51 -0.82 3.57
N PRO A 226 -7.72 -1.19 4.03
CA PRO A 226 -8.56 -2.31 3.60
C PRO A 226 -9.60 -1.97 2.51
N PHE A 227 -9.44 -0.88 1.74
CA PHE A 227 -10.47 -0.40 0.82
C PHE A 227 -10.57 -1.23 -0.47
N LYS A 228 -11.82 -1.43 -0.93
CA LYS A 228 -12.18 -2.32 -2.06
C LYS A 228 -11.40 -2.05 -3.35
N VAL A 229 -11.16 -0.78 -3.67
CA VAL A 229 -10.55 -0.37 -4.95
C VAL A 229 -9.15 -0.94 -5.16
N GLN A 230 -8.35 -1.12 -4.10
CA GLN A 230 -7.05 -1.78 -4.18
C GLN A 230 -7.16 -3.27 -4.47
N TYR A 231 -8.16 -3.93 -3.88
CA TYR A 231 -8.40 -5.36 -4.09
C TYR A 231 -8.93 -5.62 -5.49
N GLU A 232 -9.81 -4.76 -6.03
CA GLU A 232 -10.26 -4.82 -7.44
C GLU A 232 -9.10 -4.67 -8.41
N TYR A 233 -8.20 -3.71 -8.15
CA TYR A 233 -7.00 -3.54 -8.96
C TYR A 233 -6.09 -4.78 -8.89
N THR A 234 -5.88 -5.32 -7.69
CA THR A 234 -5.06 -6.52 -7.48
C THR A 234 -5.66 -7.75 -8.17
N GLU A 235 -6.99 -7.93 -8.10
CA GLU A 235 -7.71 -8.99 -8.80
C GLU A 235 -7.51 -8.91 -10.31
N ASN A 236 -7.56 -7.70 -10.90
CA ASN A 236 -7.29 -7.51 -12.32
C ASN A 236 -5.85 -7.91 -12.70
N CYS A 237 -4.87 -7.63 -11.85
CA CYS A 237 -3.49 -8.05 -12.10
C CYS A 237 -3.34 -9.58 -11.98
N ILE A 238 -4.05 -10.23 -11.05
CA ILE A 238 -4.13 -11.70 -10.98
C ILE A 238 -4.79 -12.27 -12.24
N ASN A 239 -5.94 -11.74 -12.65
CA ASN A 239 -6.68 -12.16 -13.84
C ASN A 239 -5.82 -12.07 -15.10
N SER A 240 -4.98 -11.03 -15.20
CA SER A 240 -4.02 -10.86 -16.28
C SER A 240 -2.94 -11.94 -16.31
N ILE A 241 -2.49 -12.43 -15.15
CA ILE A 241 -1.52 -13.55 -15.08
C ILE A 241 -2.15 -14.84 -15.60
N PHE A 242 -3.40 -15.11 -15.23
CA PHE A 242 -4.11 -16.32 -15.67
C PHE A 242 -4.68 -16.22 -17.09
N ASN A 243 -4.67 -15.04 -17.71
CA ASN A 243 -5.39 -14.75 -18.95
C ASN A 243 -6.87 -15.19 -18.91
N ASP A 244 -7.54 -14.95 -17.77
CA ASP A 244 -8.94 -15.30 -17.56
C ASP A 244 -9.72 -14.20 -16.80
N ASN A 245 -11.02 -14.41 -16.57
CA ASN A 245 -11.88 -13.48 -15.83
C ASN A 245 -12.10 -13.87 -14.35
N GLY A 246 -11.26 -14.74 -13.76
CA GLY A 246 -11.33 -15.01 -12.31
C GLY A 246 -12.34 -16.03 -11.81
N ASN A 247 -13.02 -16.78 -12.68
CA ASN A 247 -14.11 -17.66 -12.24
C ASN A 247 -13.62 -18.86 -11.41
N GLY A 248 -13.97 -18.88 -10.12
CA GLY A 248 -13.86 -20.03 -9.21
C GLY A 248 -12.46 -20.26 -8.60
N ARG A 249 -11.56 -19.28 -8.69
CA ARG A 249 -10.20 -19.36 -8.11
C ARG A 249 -10.21 -18.97 -6.64
N ASN A 250 -9.40 -19.66 -5.84
CA ASN A 250 -9.14 -19.24 -4.46
C ASN A 250 -8.03 -18.19 -4.47
N VAL A 251 -8.26 -17.05 -3.81
CA VAL A 251 -7.23 -16.04 -3.56
C VAL A 251 -6.94 -16.02 -2.06
N TYR A 252 -5.66 -16.11 -1.73
CA TYR A 252 -5.16 -16.14 -0.35
C TYR A 252 -4.31 -14.90 -0.09
N ALA A 253 -4.80 -13.99 0.76
CA ALA A 253 -4.05 -12.84 1.21
C ALA A 253 -3.25 -13.17 2.48
N ILE A 254 -1.94 -12.97 2.44
CA ILE A 254 -1.03 -13.16 3.58
C ILE A 254 -0.62 -11.78 4.09
N GLY A 255 -0.89 -11.50 5.36
CA GLY A 255 -0.67 -10.19 5.97
C GLY A 255 -0.32 -10.25 7.45
N ASP A 256 0.28 -9.17 7.97
CA ASP A 256 0.66 -9.04 9.38
C ASP A 256 -0.29 -8.11 10.16
N ASN A 257 -1.11 -7.31 9.46
CA ASN A 257 -1.96 -6.29 10.05
C ASN A 257 -3.45 -6.66 9.95
N PRO A 258 -4.11 -7.00 11.08
CA PRO A 258 -5.51 -7.39 11.11
C PRO A 258 -6.48 -6.36 10.51
N LEU A 259 -6.28 -5.06 10.80
CA LEU A 259 -7.18 -4.00 10.38
C LEU A 259 -7.01 -3.60 8.90
N SER A 260 -5.96 -4.12 8.25
CA SER A 260 -5.59 -3.77 6.88
C SER A 260 -5.71 -4.99 5.97
N ASP A 261 -4.84 -5.98 6.17
CA ASP A 261 -4.76 -7.16 5.32
C ASP A 261 -5.95 -8.09 5.51
N ILE A 262 -6.27 -8.39 6.76
CA ILE A 262 -7.26 -9.40 7.12
C ILE A 262 -8.67 -8.85 6.91
N ASP A 263 -8.95 -7.66 7.43
CA ASP A 263 -10.23 -6.99 7.21
C ASP A 263 -10.46 -6.71 5.71
N GLY A 264 -9.44 -6.24 4.98
CA GLY A 264 -9.57 -5.98 3.55
C GLY A 264 -9.83 -7.26 2.74
N ALA A 265 -9.09 -8.33 3.00
CA ALA A 265 -9.31 -9.61 2.33
C ALA A 265 -10.69 -10.21 2.66
N HIS A 266 -11.09 -10.18 3.93
CA HIS A 266 -12.41 -10.65 4.36
C HIS A 266 -13.55 -9.87 3.67
N ASN A 267 -13.47 -8.54 3.66
CA ASN A 267 -14.49 -7.68 3.05
C ASN A 267 -14.58 -7.87 1.52
N TYR A 268 -13.48 -8.26 0.88
CA TYR A 268 -13.46 -8.55 -0.56
C TYR A 268 -13.92 -9.98 -0.89
N GLY A 269 -13.94 -10.88 0.10
CA GLY A 269 -14.30 -12.30 -0.07
C GLY A 269 -13.12 -13.23 -0.35
N TRP A 270 -11.89 -12.77 -0.11
CA TRP A 270 -10.69 -13.60 -0.18
C TRP A 270 -10.43 -14.34 1.13
N LYS A 271 -9.69 -15.44 1.05
CA LYS A 271 -9.17 -16.14 2.23
C LYS A 271 -7.97 -15.36 2.76
N SER A 272 -7.79 -15.34 4.08
CA SER A 272 -6.73 -14.55 4.72
C SER A 272 -5.90 -15.36 5.70
N VAL A 273 -4.59 -15.19 5.67
CA VAL A 273 -3.64 -15.86 6.55
C VAL A 273 -2.84 -14.80 7.29
N LEU A 274 -3.03 -14.74 8.61
CA LEU A 274 -2.38 -13.77 9.48
C LEU A 274 -1.06 -14.32 10.01
N VAL A 275 0.04 -13.60 9.78
CA VAL A 275 1.38 -13.98 10.28
C VAL A 275 1.74 -13.24 11.57
N ARG A 276 2.66 -13.80 12.35
CA ARG A 276 3.18 -13.19 13.60
C ARG A 276 4.50 -12.44 13.42
N THR A 277 4.94 -12.27 12.17
CA THR A 277 6.21 -11.61 11.84
C THR A 277 6.13 -10.08 11.78
N GLY A 278 5.00 -9.47 12.15
CA GLY A 278 4.83 -8.02 12.07
C GLY A 278 3.92 -7.42 13.15
N VAL A 279 2.89 -6.67 12.73
CA VAL A 279 2.00 -5.87 13.59
C VAL A 279 1.26 -6.77 14.58
N TYR A 280 0.76 -7.90 14.10
CA TYR A 280 0.04 -8.87 14.93
C TYR A 280 0.98 -9.68 15.82
N SER A 281 0.56 -9.82 17.08
CA SER A 281 1.04 -10.82 18.03
C SER A 281 -0.13 -11.35 18.86
N ASP A 282 -0.02 -12.54 19.42
CA ASP A 282 -1.09 -13.14 20.24
C ASP A 282 -1.40 -12.29 21.50
N GLN A 283 -0.42 -11.54 22.00
CA GLN A 283 -0.62 -10.59 23.10
C GLN A 283 -1.50 -9.39 22.70
N THR A 284 -1.53 -9.06 21.41
CA THR A 284 -2.31 -7.94 20.86
C THR A 284 -3.65 -8.36 20.25
N LYS A 285 -4.00 -9.66 20.31
CA LYS A 285 -5.19 -10.25 19.69
C LYS A 285 -6.49 -9.49 19.99
N HIS A 286 -6.67 -9.06 21.24
CA HIS A 286 -7.88 -8.37 21.70
C HIS A 286 -8.05 -6.95 21.16
N LYS A 287 -7.02 -6.35 20.55
CA LYS A 287 -7.04 -4.95 20.11
C LYS A 287 -7.38 -4.76 18.64
N TYR A 288 -7.23 -5.79 17.80
CA TYR A 288 -7.12 -5.58 16.35
C TYR A 288 -7.93 -6.55 15.48
N LEU A 289 -8.52 -7.62 16.02
CA LEU A 289 -9.33 -8.54 15.21
C LEU A 289 -10.80 -8.11 15.18
N ASN A 290 -11.20 -7.42 14.11
CA ASN A 290 -12.62 -7.25 13.77
C ASN A 290 -13.12 -8.48 12.99
N SER A 291 -12.36 -8.90 11.99
CA SER A 291 -12.61 -10.11 11.20
C SER A 291 -11.71 -11.26 11.64
N ASN A 292 -12.21 -12.49 11.58
CA ASN A 292 -11.41 -13.68 11.85
C ASN A 292 -10.60 -14.06 10.60
N PRO A 293 -9.26 -14.16 10.68
CA PRO A 293 -8.47 -14.70 9.58
C PRO A 293 -8.83 -16.17 9.34
N THR A 294 -8.66 -16.64 8.11
CA THR A 294 -8.86 -18.06 7.77
C THR A 294 -7.84 -18.95 8.47
N ALA A 295 -6.60 -18.48 8.63
CA ALA A 295 -5.56 -19.13 9.41
C ALA A 295 -4.66 -18.11 10.11
N ILE A 296 -4.05 -18.52 11.23
CA ILE A 296 -3.01 -17.77 11.92
C ILE A 296 -1.79 -18.67 12.03
N VAL A 297 -0.65 -18.19 11.55
CA VAL A 297 0.62 -18.94 11.49
C VAL A 297 1.76 -18.07 11.97
N ASP A 298 2.94 -18.64 12.17
CA ASP A 298 4.05 -17.87 12.75
C ASP A 298 4.73 -16.98 11.70
N ASP A 299 4.86 -17.47 10.47
CA ASP A 299 5.61 -16.81 9.41
C ASP A 299 5.04 -17.13 8.01
N VAL A 300 5.64 -16.51 7.00
CA VAL A 300 5.22 -16.61 5.60
C VAL A 300 5.46 -17.99 4.97
N GLU A 301 6.43 -18.76 5.43
CA GLU A 301 6.65 -20.14 4.94
C GLU A 301 5.51 -21.04 5.40
N GLN A 302 5.15 -20.96 6.69
CA GLN A 302 4.01 -21.70 7.22
C GLN A 302 2.69 -21.28 6.55
N ALA A 303 2.54 -20.00 6.22
CA ALA A 303 1.38 -19.50 5.50
C ALA A 303 1.25 -20.18 4.12
N VAL A 304 2.33 -20.18 3.35
CA VAL A 304 2.34 -20.82 2.03
C VAL A 304 2.16 -22.34 2.13
N GLN A 305 2.79 -22.99 3.11
CA GLN A 305 2.63 -24.44 3.32
C GLN A 305 1.17 -24.79 3.63
N TRP A 306 0.51 -24.00 4.49
CA TRP A 306 -0.90 -24.16 4.79
C TRP A 306 -1.77 -23.99 3.54
N ILE A 307 -1.50 -22.97 2.70
CA ILE A 307 -2.23 -22.75 1.44
C ILE A 307 -2.09 -23.94 0.50
N VAL A 308 -0.88 -24.46 0.34
CA VAL A 308 -0.62 -25.66 -0.48
C VAL A 308 -1.45 -26.82 0.04
N ASP A 309 -1.47 -27.06 1.36
CA ASP A 309 -2.23 -28.15 1.95
C ASP A 309 -3.74 -27.99 1.71
N GLN A 310 -4.28 -26.76 1.76
CA GLN A 310 -5.68 -26.50 1.42
C GLN A 310 -6.00 -26.81 -0.05
N GLU A 311 -5.11 -26.46 -0.98
CA GLU A 311 -5.33 -26.72 -2.40
C GLU A 311 -5.12 -28.19 -2.77
N VAL A 312 -4.25 -28.93 -2.06
CA VAL A 312 -4.15 -30.39 -2.21
C VAL A 312 -5.48 -31.05 -1.84
N SER A 313 -6.02 -30.74 -0.65
CA SER A 313 -7.30 -31.29 -0.17
C SER A 313 -8.52 -30.90 -1.02
N ARG A 314 -8.39 -29.93 -1.93
CA ARG A 314 -9.46 -29.54 -2.87
C ARG A 314 -9.48 -30.40 -4.13
N VAL A 315 -8.33 -30.95 -4.52
CA VAL A 315 -8.16 -31.71 -5.77
C VAL A 315 -8.35 -33.22 -5.53
N ASP A 316 -8.14 -33.68 -4.30
CA ASP A 316 -8.48 -35.03 -3.82
C ASP A 316 -10.00 -35.22 -3.65
#